data_AF-E9HX32-F1
#
_entry.id   AF-E9HX32-F1
#
_cell.length_a   1.000
_cell.length_b   1.000
_cell.length_c   1.000
_cell.angle_alpha   90.00
_cell.angle_beta   90.00
_cell.angle_gamma   90.00
#
_symmetry.space_group_name_H-M   'P 1'
#
loop_
_entity.id
_entity.type
_entity.pdbx_description
1 polymer ?
#
loop_
_entity_poly.entity_id
_entity_poly.type
_entity_poly.pdbx_seq_one_letter_code
_entity_poly.pdbx_strand_id
1 'polypeptide(L)'
;MSNTTGFYGDYIQAVSDSDLTLCPASEFGSSTESYCIYEAFSLGSVPVVEEDVAVDNCGGDPLLLLKQHNAPFILVESLDDELGDVIANESRMNLQEKIARRATVVNWYANFRHHMASQFTRVLKAHINH
;
A
#
# COMPACT_ATOMS: atom_id res chain seq x y z
N MET A 1 18.09 24.25 -13.63
CA MET A 1 17.71 23.32 -12.54
C MET A 1 16.26 23.56 -12.14
N SER A 2 15.28 23.23 -13.00
CA SER A 2 13.89 23.70 -12.83
C SER A 2 12.78 22.77 -13.31
N ASN A 3 13.05 21.47 -13.55
CA ASN A 3 12.00 20.53 -14.02
C ASN A 3 11.61 19.44 -13.00
N THR A 4 12.36 19.26 -11.91
CA THR A 4 12.12 18.14 -10.98
C THR A 4 10.96 18.40 -10.01
N THR A 5 10.68 19.66 -9.69
CA THR A 5 9.60 20.07 -8.77
C THR A 5 8.20 19.90 -9.38
N GLY A 6 8.05 20.02 -10.71
CA GLY A 6 6.77 19.78 -11.39
C GLY A 6 6.39 18.29 -11.39
N PHE A 7 7.33 17.42 -11.79
CA PHE A 7 7.10 15.98 -11.91
C PHE A 7 6.71 15.30 -10.59
N TYR A 8 7.38 15.66 -9.48
CA TYR A 8 7.02 15.10 -8.17
C TYR A 8 5.65 15.58 -7.69
N GLY A 9 5.31 16.84 -7.94
CA GLY A 9 3.97 17.39 -7.63
C GLY A 9 2.87 16.68 -8.41
N ASP A 10 3.09 16.46 -9.71
CA ASP A 10 2.15 15.78 -10.59
C ASP A 10 1.95 14.31 -10.18
N TYR A 11 3.02 13.62 -9.78
CA TYR A 11 2.93 12.26 -9.25
C TYR A 11 2.08 12.20 -7.97
N ILE A 12 2.39 13.05 -6.98
CA ILE A 12 1.63 13.10 -5.72
C ILE A 12 0.17 13.44 -5.99
N GLN A 13 -0.10 14.39 -6.89
CA GLN A 13 -1.45 14.75 -7.28
C GLN A 13 -2.17 13.58 -7.95
N ALA A 14 -1.52 12.86 -8.86
CA ALA A 14 -2.11 11.70 -9.54
C ALA A 14 -2.50 10.59 -8.55
N VAL A 15 -1.63 10.27 -7.59
CA VAL A 15 -1.95 9.26 -6.55
C VAL A 15 -3.05 9.78 -5.62
N SER A 16 -3.02 11.07 -5.27
CA SER A 16 -4.07 11.70 -4.46
C SER A 16 -5.42 11.76 -5.19
N ASP A 17 -5.46 11.90 -6.51
CA ASP A 17 -6.73 11.94 -7.24
C ASP A 17 -7.26 10.54 -7.57
N SER A 18 -6.41 9.52 -7.43
CA SER A 18 -6.78 8.13 -7.67
C SER A 18 -7.59 7.54 -6.51
N ASP A 19 -8.66 6.81 -6.84
CA ASP A 19 -9.39 5.98 -5.86
C ASP A 19 -8.64 4.68 -5.54
N LEU A 20 -7.96 4.14 -6.55
CA LEU A 20 -7.19 2.90 -6.54
C LEU A 20 -5.78 3.17 -7.10
N THR A 21 -4.77 2.55 -6.50
CA THR A 21 -3.38 2.59 -7.00
C THR A 21 -2.89 1.19 -7.23
N LEU A 22 -2.55 0.88 -8.48
CA LEU A 22 -2.01 -0.43 -8.85
C LEU A 22 -0.58 -0.57 -8.31
N CYS A 23 -0.35 -1.63 -7.57
CA CYS A 23 0.93 -2.00 -6.95
C CYS A 23 1.34 -3.37 -7.51
N PRO A 24 1.81 -3.43 -8.77
CA PRO A 24 2.18 -4.69 -9.41
C PRO A 24 3.36 -5.34 -8.70
N ALA A 25 3.40 -6.66 -8.75
CA ALA A 25 4.60 -7.42 -8.41
C ALA A 25 5.67 -7.07 -9.45
N SER A 26 6.94 -7.01 -9.04
CA SER A 26 7.98 -6.73 -10.03
C SER A 26 8.30 -8.00 -10.82
N GLU A 27 8.34 -7.91 -12.14
CA GLU A 27 8.75 -9.01 -13.03
C GLU A 27 10.20 -9.49 -12.79
N PHE A 28 11.01 -8.76 -12.01
CA PHE A 28 12.42 -9.05 -11.72
C PHE A 28 12.69 -9.45 -10.25
N GLY A 29 11.70 -9.99 -9.53
CA GLY A 29 11.91 -10.57 -8.19
C GLY A 29 12.15 -9.57 -7.05
N SER A 30 11.73 -8.32 -7.21
CA SER A 30 11.52 -7.39 -6.11
C SER A 30 10.22 -7.76 -5.38
N SER A 31 10.27 -7.74 -4.05
CA SER A 31 9.20 -8.14 -3.13
C SER A 31 7.80 -7.64 -3.52
N THR A 32 6.80 -8.50 -3.30
CA THR A 32 5.36 -8.17 -3.33
C THR A 32 5.05 -6.88 -2.56
N GLU A 33 5.79 -6.65 -1.47
CA GLU A 33 5.74 -5.40 -0.73
C GLU A 33 6.62 -4.34 -1.39
N SER A 34 5.98 -3.39 -2.08
CA SER A 34 6.65 -2.24 -2.70
C SER A 34 6.29 -0.91 -2.01
N TYR A 35 7.12 0.12 -2.22
CA TYR A 35 6.88 1.46 -1.68
C TYR A 35 5.54 2.07 -2.15
N CYS A 36 5.04 1.65 -3.32
CA CYS A 36 3.78 2.10 -3.91
C CYS A 36 2.59 1.90 -2.95
N ILE A 37 2.58 0.78 -2.22
CA ILE A 37 1.54 0.44 -1.24
C ILE A 37 1.45 1.53 -0.15
N TYR A 38 2.60 1.92 0.38
CA TYR A 38 2.71 2.90 1.45
C TYR A 38 2.40 4.33 0.99
N GLU A 39 2.76 4.68 -0.24
CA GLU A 39 2.46 5.97 -0.84
C GLU A 39 0.94 6.11 -1.10
N ALA A 40 0.32 5.08 -1.68
CA ALA A 40 -1.13 5.03 -1.87
C ALA A 40 -1.88 5.22 -0.55
N PHE A 41 -1.51 4.45 0.48
CA PHE A 41 -2.06 4.61 1.83
C PHE A 41 -1.90 6.03 2.38
N SER A 42 -0.74 6.66 2.17
CA SER A 42 -0.46 8.00 2.67
C SER A 42 -1.32 9.10 2.06
N LEU A 43 -1.77 8.89 0.81
CA LEU A 43 -2.59 9.83 0.03
C LEU A 43 -4.07 9.42 -0.01
N GLY A 44 -4.41 8.32 0.68
CA GLY A 44 -5.78 7.82 0.83
C GLY A 44 -6.29 7.03 -0.36
N SER A 45 -5.43 6.70 -1.34
CA SER A 45 -5.75 5.76 -2.40
C SER A 45 -5.67 4.32 -1.86
N VAL A 46 -6.54 3.42 -2.34
CA VAL A 46 -6.50 2.01 -1.95
C VAL A 46 -5.50 1.25 -2.84
N PRO A 47 -4.49 0.58 -2.26
CA PRO A 47 -3.57 -0.24 -3.03
C PRO A 47 -4.28 -1.48 -3.58
N VAL A 48 -4.07 -1.76 -4.88
CA VAL A 48 -4.37 -3.05 -5.51
C VAL A 48 -3.05 -3.77 -5.69
N VAL A 49 -2.80 -4.75 -4.83
CA VAL A 49 -1.52 -5.43 -4.69
C VAL A 49 -1.60 -6.77 -5.40
N GLU A 50 -0.70 -6.98 -6.35
CA GLU A 50 -0.52 -8.27 -7.00
C GLU A 50 0.33 -9.18 -6.12
N GLU A 51 -0.18 -10.38 -5.84
CA GLU A 51 0.55 -11.39 -5.07
C GLU A 51 1.60 -12.06 -5.96
N ASP A 52 2.87 -11.91 -5.60
CA ASP A 52 3.93 -12.69 -6.24
C ASP A 52 4.06 -14.02 -5.50
N VAL A 53 3.81 -15.12 -6.21
CA VAL A 53 4.02 -16.48 -5.70
C VAL A 53 5.50 -16.88 -5.76
N ALA A 54 6.36 -16.05 -6.37
CA ALA A 54 7.79 -16.30 -6.40
C ALA A 54 8.36 -16.24 -4.98
N VAL A 55 8.64 -17.43 -4.46
CA VAL A 55 9.36 -17.72 -3.22
C VAL A 55 10.46 -16.68 -3.02
N ASP A 56 10.21 -15.73 -2.15
CA ASP A 56 11.21 -14.81 -1.69
C ASP A 56 12.30 -15.66 -1.03
N ASN A 57 13.50 -15.65 -1.62
CA ASN A 57 14.69 -16.32 -1.09
C ASN A 57 15.07 -15.84 0.33
N CYS A 58 14.31 -14.89 0.90
CA CYS A 58 14.44 -14.38 2.27
C CYS A 58 13.46 -15.04 3.27
N GLY A 59 12.59 -15.96 2.84
CA GLY A 59 11.84 -16.89 3.71
C GLY A 59 10.76 -16.28 4.59
N GLY A 60 10.21 -15.11 4.22
CA GLY A 60 9.12 -14.46 4.94
C GLY A 60 7.75 -14.72 4.31
N ASP A 61 6.66 -14.48 5.05
CA ASP A 61 5.34 -14.32 4.42
C ASP A 61 5.27 -12.91 3.82
N PRO A 62 5.05 -12.74 2.51
CA PRO A 62 4.93 -11.43 1.91
C PRO A 62 3.81 -10.62 2.58
N LEU A 63 4.05 -9.32 2.75
CA LEU A 63 3.08 -8.41 3.37
C LEU A 63 2.73 -8.76 4.83
N LEU A 64 3.54 -9.58 5.53
CA LEU A 64 3.23 -10.09 6.88
C LEU A 64 2.72 -9.02 7.84
N LEU A 65 3.41 -7.89 7.96
CA LEU A 65 3.01 -6.82 8.88
C LEU A 65 1.70 -6.15 8.44
N LEU A 66 1.49 -5.97 7.13
CA LEU A 66 0.26 -5.42 6.58
C LEU A 66 -0.93 -6.37 6.84
N LYS A 67 -0.75 -7.67 6.58
CA LYS A 67 -1.74 -8.72 6.88
C LYS A 67 -2.06 -8.78 8.38
N GLN A 68 -1.04 -8.80 9.25
CA GLN A 68 -1.21 -8.80 10.71
C GLN A 68 -1.99 -7.59 11.25
N HIS A 69 -1.85 -6.44 10.59
CA HIS A 69 -2.52 -5.20 10.97
C HIS A 69 -3.82 -4.94 10.20
N ASN A 70 -4.34 -5.93 9.45
CA ASN A 70 -5.56 -5.83 8.64
C ASN A 70 -5.53 -4.60 7.72
N ALA A 71 -4.46 -4.43 6.97
CA ALA A 71 -4.29 -3.30 6.08
C ALA A 71 -5.37 -3.26 4.98
N PRO A 72 -5.89 -2.07 4.64
CA PRO A 72 -7.01 -1.92 3.70
C PRO A 72 -6.52 -1.92 2.24
N PHE A 73 -5.91 -3.01 1.79
CA PHE A 73 -5.54 -3.22 0.38
C PHE A 73 -6.43 -4.29 -0.27
N ILE A 74 -6.46 -4.29 -1.59
CA ILE A 74 -7.07 -5.35 -2.41
C ILE A 74 -5.93 -6.24 -2.87
N LEU A 75 -5.99 -7.54 -2.54
CA LEU A 75 -5.03 -8.52 -3.04
C LEU A 75 -5.62 -9.16 -4.30
N VAL A 76 -4.81 -9.28 -5.35
CA VAL A 76 -5.13 -10.01 -6.59
C VAL A 76 -4.00 -10.98 -6.89
N GLU A 77 -4.31 -12.12 -7.49
CA GLU A 77 -3.31 -13.07 -7.98
C GLU A 77 -2.67 -12.57 -9.28
N SER A 78 -3.46 -11.91 -10.12
CA SER A 78 -3.02 -11.37 -11.42
C SER A 78 -3.75 -10.08 -11.72
N LEU A 79 -3.01 -8.98 -11.83
CA LEU A 79 -3.59 -7.70 -12.25
C LEU A 79 -4.18 -7.80 -13.65
N ASP A 80 -3.52 -8.49 -14.57
CA ASP A 80 -3.99 -8.60 -15.94
C ASP A 80 -5.35 -9.32 -16.04
N ASP A 81 -5.58 -10.32 -15.19
CA ASP A 81 -6.82 -11.11 -15.20
C ASP A 81 -7.93 -10.48 -14.36
N GLU A 82 -7.60 -9.86 -13.22
CA GLU A 82 -8.59 -9.41 -12.23
C GLU A 82 -8.88 -7.90 -12.27
N LEU A 83 -8.08 -7.10 -12.98
CA LEU A 83 -8.24 -5.63 -13.02
C LEU A 83 -9.63 -5.21 -13.50
N GLY A 84 -10.22 -5.95 -14.43
CA GLY A 84 -11.58 -5.69 -14.91
C GLY A 84 -12.62 -5.74 -13.79
N ASP A 85 -12.54 -6.74 -12.93
CA ASP A 85 -13.45 -6.94 -11.80
C ASP A 85 -13.21 -5.92 -10.69
N VAL A 86 -11.95 -5.58 -10.43
CA VAL A 86 -11.56 -4.52 -9.49
C VAL A 86 -12.17 -3.17 -9.92
N ILE A 87 -12.01 -2.80 -11.20
CA ILE A 87 -12.58 -1.56 -11.75
C ILE A 87 -14.12 -1.60 -11.72
N ALA A 88 -14.73 -2.74 -12.07
CA ALA A 88 -16.17 -2.89 -12.04
C ALA A 88 -16.74 -2.69 -10.63
N ASN A 89 -16.10 -3.25 -9.60
CA ASN A 89 -16.49 -3.06 -8.21
C ASN A 89 -16.33 -1.59 -7.78
N GLU A 90 -15.23 -0.94 -8.15
CA GLU A 90 -14.98 0.47 -7.85
C GLU A 90 -16.03 1.39 -8.49
N SER A 91 -16.47 1.07 -9.70
CA SER A 91 -17.47 1.85 -10.45
C SER A 91 -18.87 1.80 -9.82
N ARG A 92 -19.15 0.77 -9.02
CA ARG A 92 -20.43 0.59 -8.32
C ARG A 92 -20.49 1.38 -7.01
N MET A 93 -19.34 1.77 -6.47
CA MET A 93 -19.28 2.59 -5.26
C MET A 93 -19.65 4.04 -5.56
N ASN A 94 -20.51 4.60 -4.72
CA ASN A 94 -20.86 6.01 -4.81
C ASN A 94 -19.78 6.89 -4.15
N LEU A 95 -19.84 8.20 -4.43
CA LEU A 95 -18.84 9.16 -3.95
C LEU A 95 -18.69 9.18 -2.41
N GLN A 96 -19.78 9.01 -1.65
CA GLN A 96 -19.71 9.03 -0.19
C GLN A 96 -18.99 7.80 0.36
N GLU A 97 -19.23 6.63 -0.24
CA GLU A 97 -18.52 5.40 0.12
C GLU A 97 -17.03 5.54 -0.16
N LYS A 98 -16.67 6.13 -1.31
CA LYS A 98 -15.27 6.41 -1.67
C LYS A 98 -14.62 7.35 -0.67
N ILE A 99 -15.24 8.50 -0.36
CA ILE A 99 -14.72 9.46 0.62
C ILE A 99 -14.50 8.79 1.99
N ALA A 100 -15.48 8.01 2.47
CA ALA A 100 -15.38 7.32 3.75
C ALA A 100 -14.25 6.27 3.77
N ARG A 101 -14.10 5.50 2.68
CA ARG A 101 -13.00 4.54 2.52
C ARG A 101 -11.65 5.25 2.52
N ARG A 102 -11.49 6.33 1.77
CA ARG A 102 -10.23 7.11 1.71
C ARG A 102 -9.83 7.66 3.07
N ALA A 103 -10.78 8.19 3.84
CA ALA A 103 -10.54 8.62 5.22
C ALA A 103 -10.10 7.46 6.12
N THR A 104 -10.71 6.28 5.95
CA THR A 104 -10.35 5.06 6.69
C THR A 104 -8.92 4.62 6.38
N VAL A 105 -8.51 4.66 5.09
CA VAL A 105 -7.17 4.31 4.64
C VAL A 105 -6.11 5.22 5.29
N VAL A 106 -6.28 6.54 5.19
CA VAL A 106 -5.32 7.50 5.77
C VAL A 106 -5.21 7.33 7.29
N ASN A 107 -6.35 7.18 7.97
CA ASN A 107 -6.38 6.98 9.42
C ASN A 107 -5.71 5.66 9.83
N TRP A 108 -5.98 4.58 9.09
CA TRP A 108 -5.33 3.29 9.30
C TRP A 108 -3.81 3.42 9.17
N TYR A 109 -3.32 4.08 8.12
CA TYR A 109 -1.88 4.20 7.88
C TYR A 109 -1.17 5.08 8.91
N ALA A 110 -1.82 6.18 9.36
CA ALA A 110 -1.31 6.97 10.47
C ALA A 110 -1.14 6.14 11.75
N ASN A 111 -2.13 5.31 12.07
CA ASN A 111 -2.09 4.40 13.22
C ASN A 111 -1.04 3.30 13.04
N PHE A 112 -0.94 2.70 11.85
CA PHE A 112 0.05 1.68 11.54
C PHE A 112 1.48 2.20 11.76
N ARG A 113 1.81 3.38 11.23
CA ARG A 113 3.13 4.01 11.45
C ARG A 113 3.44 4.23 12.93
N HIS A 114 2.45 4.66 13.71
CA HIS A 114 2.62 4.84 15.15
C HIS A 114 2.89 3.51 15.87
N HIS A 115 2.19 2.44 15.49
CA HIS A 115 2.42 1.10 16.03
C HIS A 115 3.81 0.59 15.64
N MET A 116 4.24 0.74 14.39
CA MET A 116 5.56 0.32 13.93
C MET A 116 6.68 1.07 14.67
N ALA A 117 6.56 2.40 14.82
CA ALA A 117 7.54 3.18 15.59
C ALA A 117 7.64 2.74 17.06
N SER A 118 6.49 2.44 17.68
CA SER A 118 6.42 1.96 19.06
C SER A 118 7.02 0.56 19.21
N GLN A 119 6.69 -0.35 18.29
CA GLN A 119 7.24 -1.71 18.21
C GLN A 119 8.76 -1.68 18.05
N PHE A 120 9.26 -0.89 17.11
CA PHE A 120 10.69 -0.73 16.86
C PHE A 120 11.41 -0.19 18.11
N THR A 121 10.89 0.87 18.72
CA THR A 121 11.46 1.46 19.94
C THR A 121 11.48 0.44 21.10
N ARG A 122 10.43 -0.37 21.24
CA ARG A 122 10.35 -1.42 22.26
C ARG A 122 11.43 -2.48 22.04
N VAL A 123 11.59 -2.96 20.81
CA VAL A 123 12.62 -3.96 20.46
C VAL A 123 14.01 -3.40 20.73
N LEU A 124 14.31 -2.16 20.32
CA LEU A 124 15.60 -1.52 20.59
C LEU A 124 15.89 -1.42 22.09
N LYS A 125 14.92 -0.94 22.89
CA LYS A 125 15.09 -0.84 24.34
C LYS A 125 15.31 -2.21 25.00
N ALA A 126 14.66 -3.25 24.51
CA ALA A 126 14.85 -4.61 25.03
C ALA A 126 16.28 -5.11 24.76
N HIS A 127 16.87 -4.81 23.59
CA HIS A 127 18.20 -5.30 23.22
C HIS A 127 19.36 -4.41 23.71
N ILE A 128 19.13 -3.13 23.96
CA ILE A 128 20.17 -2.19 24.45
C ILE A 128 20.35 -2.26 25.98
N ASN A 129 19.33 -2.68 26.74
CA ASN A 129 19.40 -2.79 28.20
C ASN A 129 19.89 -4.17 28.69
N HIS A 130 20.45 -5.00 27.81
CA HIS A 130 21.19 -6.23 28.10
C HIS A 130 22.66 -6.03 27.75
#